data_AF-I0I4M2-F1
#
_entry.id   AF-I0I4M2-F1
#
_cell.length_a   1.000
_cell.length_b   1.000
_cell.length_c   1.000
_cell.angle_alpha   90.00
_cell.angle_beta   90.00
_cell.angle_gamma   90.00
#
_symmetry.space_group_name_H-M   'P 1'
#
loop_
_entity.id
_entity.type
_entity.pdbx_description
1 polymer ?
#
loop_
_entity_poly.entity_id
_entity_poly.type
_entity_poly.pdbx_seq_one_letter_code
_entity_poly.pdbx_strand_id
1 'polypeptide(L)'
;MADATLVLPDDKLLAFEQCLTFQEYCELQEERNRLLTMRYAETRLTPAVQLALNAYEAPLNILAVVTDEDPDTIAVLPIIARMVDASPRMQLHILSESDDLMPLAALLPGVDVLNIVEEWVLPQFLVFDDEWELQAQWGPRPAQAEGNLNEWLGRYPEYEKLADDESPAAQRQYAALTTALTYEMRLWYNSSLATACQQEFCDVLLALLRSEESDEEQFV
;
A
#
# COMPACT_ATOMS: atom_id res chain seq x y z
N MET A 1 -11.10 11.51 31.15
CA MET A 1 -10.88 12.51 30.08
C MET A 1 -9.38 12.55 29.87
N ALA A 2 -8.89 11.71 28.95
CA ALA A 2 -7.48 11.71 28.60
C ALA A 2 -7.22 12.99 27.80
N ASP A 3 -6.17 13.69 28.19
CA ASP A 3 -5.66 14.88 27.52
C ASP A 3 -5.36 14.50 26.07
N ALA A 4 -6.08 15.08 25.11
CA ALA A 4 -5.74 14.91 23.71
C ALA A 4 -4.45 15.70 23.49
N THR A 5 -3.31 15.02 23.59
CA THR A 5 -2.01 15.58 23.24
C THR A 5 -2.15 16.17 21.84
N LEU A 6 -2.04 17.49 21.74
CA LEU A 6 -2.16 18.20 20.48
C LEU A 6 -0.99 17.77 19.59
N VAL A 7 -1.25 16.92 18.59
CA VAL A 7 -0.24 16.51 17.61
C VAL A 7 -0.11 17.63 16.59
N LEU A 8 1.09 18.19 16.46
CA LEU A 8 1.38 19.27 15.52
C LEU A 8 1.74 18.70 14.14
N PRO A 9 1.61 19.48 13.06
CA PRO A 9 2.06 19.06 11.73
C PRO A 9 3.54 18.62 11.68
N ASP A 10 4.41 19.28 12.46
CA ASP A 10 5.83 18.91 12.57
C ASP A 10 6.01 17.51 13.20
N ASP A 11 5.14 17.11 14.12
CA ASP A 11 5.16 15.78 14.73
C ASP A 11 4.74 14.70 13.72
N LYS A 12 3.74 15.02 12.88
CA LYS A 12 3.27 14.13 11.79
C LYS A 12 4.32 13.95 10.70
N LEU A 13 5.00 15.03 10.29
CA LEU A 13 6.14 14.96 9.37
C LEU A 13 7.26 14.09 9.93
N LEU A 14 7.65 14.31 11.20
CA LEU A 14 8.71 13.52 11.81
C LEU A 14 8.34 12.04 11.91
N ALA A 15 7.08 11.74 12.25
CA ALA A 15 6.57 10.37 12.26
C ALA A 15 6.64 9.72 10.87
N PHE A 16 6.23 10.44 9.83
CA PHE A 16 6.28 9.94 8.46
C PHE A 16 7.71 9.65 7.98
N GLU A 17 8.65 10.55 8.25
CA GLU A 17 10.06 10.40 7.85
C GLU A 17 10.83 9.34 8.67
N GLN A 18 10.25 8.82 9.76
CA GLN A 18 10.80 7.66 10.49
C GLN A 18 10.49 6.32 9.83
N CYS A 19 9.47 6.29 8.97
CA CYS A 19 9.12 5.10 8.20
C CYS A 19 10.16 4.85 7.09
N LEU A 20 10.07 3.70 6.43
CA LEU A 20 11.06 3.30 5.43
C LEU A 20 10.69 3.83 4.05
N THR A 21 11.65 4.35 3.30
CA THR A 21 11.46 4.49 1.84
C THR A 21 11.33 3.11 1.19
N PHE A 22 10.82 3.04 -0.05
CA PHE A 22 10.76 1.77 -0.79
C PHE A 22 12.13 1.09 -0.95
N GLN A 23 13.18 1.88 -1.14
CA GLN A 23 14.53 1.33 -1.26
C GLN A 23 15.00 0.73 0.08
N GLU A 24 14.87 1.45 1.19
CA GLU A 24 15.27 0.97 2.51
C GLU A 24 14.47 -0.26 2.92
N TYR A 25 13.16 -0.25 2.65
CA TYR A 25 12.32 -1.43 2.84
C TYR A 25 12.87 -2.63 2.08
N CYS A 26 13.14 -2.49 0.77
CA CYS A 26 13.73 -3.58 -0.01
C CYS A 26 15.05 -4.09 0.57
N GLU A 27 15.92 -3.20 1.07
CA GLU A 27 17.22 -3.56 1.64
C GLU A 27 17.09 -4.40 2.93
N LEU A 28 16.04 -4.18 3.72
CA LEU A 28 15.74 -4.96 4.93
C LEU A 28 15.08 -6.32 4.62
N GLN A 29 14.43 -6.48 3.47
CA GLN A 29 13.76 -7.72 3.08
C GLN A 29 14.75 -8.75 2.51
N GLU A 30 15.49 -9.50 3.34
CA GLU A 30 16.57 -10.41 2.90
C GLU A 30 16.22 -11.29 1.68
N GLU A 31 15.23 -12.18 1.80
CA GLU A 31 14.89 -13.14 0.74
C GLU A 31 14.07 -12.52 -0.40
N ARG A 32 13.37 -11.41 -0.12
CA ARG A 32 12.38 -10.81 -1.03
C ARG A 32 12.87 -9.55 -1.74
N ASN A 33 13.98 -8.95 -1.33
CA ASN A 33 14.60 -7.77 -1.94
C ASN A 33 14.67 -7.90 -3.45
N ARG A 34 15.23 -9.03 -3.93
CA ARG A 34 15.36 -9.30 -5.36
C ARG A 34 14.01 -9.30 -6.08
N LEU A 35 12.96 -9.85 -5.46
CA LEU A 35 11.64 -9.91 -6.06
C LEU A 35 11.00 -8.52 -6.11
N LEU A 36 11.02 -7.78 -5.00
CA LEU A 36 10.50 -6.40 -4.92
C LEU A 36 11.18 -5.48 -5.94
N THR A 37 12.50 -5.45 -5.96
CA THR A 37 13.30 -4.62 -6.88
C THR A 37 13.09 -5.02 -8.35
N MET A 38 13.00 -6.32 -8.64
CA MET A 38 12.69 -6.80 -9.99
C MET A 38 11.30 -6.36 -10.43
N ARG A 39 10.28 -6.44 -9.56
CA ARG A 39 8.91 -6.00 -9.88
C ARG A 39 8.81 -4.50 -10.12
N TYR A 40 9.48 -3.72 -9.29
CA TYR A 40 9.61 -2.28 -9.49
C TYR A 40 10.21 -1.99 -10.88
N ALA A 41 11.31 -2.68 -11.22
CA ALA A 41 11.99 -2.53 -12.51
C ALA A 41 11.21 -3.10 -13.70
N GLU A 42 10.31 -4.06 -13.51
CA GLU A 42 9.40 -4.61 -14.54
C GLU A 42 8.20 -3.68 -14.78
N THR A 43 7.82 -2.87 -13.80
CA THR A 43 6.66 -1.97 -13.90
C THR A 43 6.90 -0.90 -14.96
N ARG A 44 5.98 -0.82 -15.91
CA ARG A 44 5.96 0.20 -16.98
C ARG A 44 4.75 1.09 -16.78
N LEU A 45 4.98 2.39 -16.68
CA LEU A 45 3.92 3.38 -16.60
C LEU A 45 3.53 3.83 -18.00
N THR A 46 2.24 3.90 -18.27
CA THR A 46 1.75 4.49 -19.52
C THR A 46 1.96 6.01 -19.51
N PRO A 47 2.03 6.67 -20.68
CA PRO A 47 2.08 8.14 -20.72
C PRO A 47 0.88 8.81 -20.06
N ALA A 48 -0.31 8.19 -20.14
CA ALA A 48 -1.52 8.72 -19.51
C ALA A 48 -1.42 8.71 -17.97
N VAL A 49 -0.91 7.63 -17.39
CA VAL A 49 -0.65 7.52 -15.95
C VAL A 49 0.37 8.56 -15.50
N GLN A 50 1.49 8.70 -16.22
CA GLN A 50 2.50 9.70 -15.88
C GLN A 50 1.96 11.12 -15.93
N LEU A 51 1.14 11.45 -16.94
CA LEU A 51 0.52 12.76 -17.06
C LEU A 51 -0.48 13.02 -15.92
N ALA A 52 -1.28 12.03 -15.54
CA ALA A 52 -2.20 12.13 -14.41
C ALA A 52 -1.47 12.36 -13.07
N LEU A 53 -0.40 11.61 -12.81
CA LEU A 53 0.40 11.74 -11.58
C LEU A 53 1.10 13.11 -11.45
N ASN A 54 1.36 13.78 -12.57
CA ASN A 54 1.96 15.11 -12.61
C ASN A 54 0.94 16.24 -12.71
N ALA A 55 -0.36 15.94 -12.73
CA ALA A 55 -1.43 16.95 -12.72
C ALA A 55 -1.62 17.57 -11.32
N TYR A 56 -1.23 16.85 -10.26
CA TYR A 56 -1.29 17.35 -8.88
C TYR A 56 -0.39 18.55 -8.66
N GLU A 57 -0.91 19.61 -8.03
CA GLU A 57 -0.15 20.83 -7.71
C GLU A 57 0.47 20.85 -6.32
N ALA A 58 -0.27 20.37 -5.32
CA ALA A 58 0.17 20.21 -3.94
C ALA A 58 0.94 18.89 -3.74
N PRO A 59 1.82 18.81 -2.73
CA PRO A 59 2.49 17.56 -2.41
C PRO A 59 1.55 16.56 -1.73
N LEU A 60 1.70 15.27 -2.05
CA LEU A 60 0.99 14.17 -1.39
C LEU A 60 1.97 13.25 -0.68
N ASN A 61 1.64 12.91 0.56
CA ASN A 61 2.39 12.02 1.42
C ASN A 61 1.67 10.68 1.51
N ILE A 62 2.29 9.61 1.03
CA ILE A 62 1.68 8.29 0.96
C ILE A 62 2.38 7.36 1.96
N LEU A 63 1.62 6.80 2.90
CA LEU A 63 2.08 5.76 3.80
C LEU A 63 1.50 4.41 3.36
N ALA A 64 2.35 3.45 3.02
CA ALA A 64 1.96 2.07 2.85
C ALA A 64 2.14 1.31 4.18
N VAL A 65 1.04 0.81 4.74
CA VAL A 65 1.07 -0.16 5.85
C VAL A 65 1.04 -1.55 5.24
N VAL A 66 2.00 -2.41 5.59
CA VAL A 66 2.23 -3.68 4.90
C VAL A 66 2.44 -4.85 5.85
N THR A 67 2.20 -6.05 5.36
CA THR A 67 2.68 -7.29 5.97
C THR A 67 3.84 -7.83 5.14
N ASP A 68 5.00 -8.06 5.75
CA ASP A 68 6.23 -8.40 5.03
C ASP A 68 6.14 -9.68 4.20
N GLU A 69 5.31 -10.62 4.64
CA GLU A 69 5.16 -11.96 4.05
C GLU A 69 3.98 -12.09 3.10
N ASP A 70 3.23 -11.02 2.89
CA ASP A 70 1.98 -11.08 2.18
C ASP A 70 2.17 -11.03 0.64
N PRO A 71 1.54 -11.93 -0.13
CA PRO A 71 1.61 -11.94 -1.59
C PRO A 71 1.11 -10.65 -2.27
N ASP A 72 0.12 -9.96 -1.73
CA ASP A 72 -0.35 -8.67 -2.26
C ASP A 72 0.70 -7.59 -2.05
N THR A 73 1.37 -7.56 -0.89
CA THR A 73 2.48 -6.62 -0.65
C THR A 73 3.55 -6.74 -1.73
N ILE A 74 4.00 -7.97 -2.04
CA ILE A 74 4.99 -8.22 -3.08
C ILE A 74 4.50 -7.88 -4.49
N ALA A 75 3.20 -7.97 -4.74
CA ALA A 75 2.62 -7.71 -6.06
C ALA A 75 2.34 -6.23 -6.31
N VAL A 76 1.84 -5.52 -5.30
CA VAL A 76 1.24 -4.18 -5.43
C VAL A 76 2.23 -3.08 -5.05
N LEU A 77 2.95 -3.23 -3.94
CA LEU A 77 3.85 -2.19 -3.42
C LEU A 77 4.88 -1.70 -4.46
N PRO A 78 5.57 -2.57 -5.24
CA PRO A 78 6.52 -2.10 -6.24
C PRO A 78 5.89 -1.30 -7.39
N ILE A 79 4.61 -1.54 -7.68
CA ILE A 79 3.87 -0.82 -8.73
C ILE A 79 3.56 0.59 -8.24
N ILE A 80 3.03 0.71 -7.02
CA ILE A 80 2.72 2.00 -6.41
C ILE A 80 3.99 2.82 -6.19
N ALA A 81 5.06 2.21 -5.67
CA ALA A 81 6.36 2.87 -5.54
C ALA A 81 6.85 3.44 -6.89
N ARG A 82 6.71 2.66 -7.98
CA ARG A 82 7.09 3.13 -9.31
C ARG A 82 6.24 4.31 -9.80
N MET A 83 4.94 4.33 -9.47
CA MET A 83 4.05 5.44 -9.80
C MET A 83 4.45 6.70 -9.04
N VAL A 84 4.64 6.59 -7.72
CA VAL A 84 5.02 7.72 -6.86
C VAL A 84 6.34 8.34 -7.32
N ASP A 85 7.36 7.52 -7.62
CA ASP A 85 8.65 8.00 -8.13
C ASP A 85 8.58 8.73 -9.48
N ALA A 86 7.47 8.60 -10.22
CA ALA A 86 7.26 9.31 -11.47
C ALA A 86 6.70 10.73 -11.29
N SER A 87 6.43 11.15 -10.05
CA SER A 87 5.97 12.49 -9.71
C SER A 87 6.91 13.14 -8.68
N PRO A 88 7.40 14.37 -8.91
CA PRO A 88 8.22 15.07 -7.93
C PRO A 88 7.42 15.62 -6.74
N ARG A 89 6.10 15.48 -6.75
CA ARG A 89 5.17 16.00 -5.73
C ARG A 89 4.61 14.90 -4.84
N MET A 90 5.02 13.66 -5.03
CA MET A 90 4.51 12.54 -4.25
C MET A 90 5.68 11.85 -3.57
N GLN A 91 5.47 11.38 -2.35
CA GLN A 91 6.44 10.57 -1.64
C GLN A 91 5.78 9.37 -0.98
N LEU A 92 6.51 8.25 -0.95
CA LEU A 92 6.04 6.98 -0.39
C LEU A 92 6.97 6.55 0.74
N HIS A 93 6.39 6.35 1.91
CA HIS A 93 7.02 5.64 3.02
C HIS A 93 6.23 4.38 3.37
N ILE A 94 6.89 3.45 4.04
CA ILE A 94 6.42 2.10 4.31
C ILE A 94 6.59 1.81 5.79
N LEU A 95 5.54 1.26 6.39
CA LEU A 95 5.50 0.79 7.76
C LEU A 95 5.06 -0.67 7.76
N SER A 96 5.89 -1.57 8.27
CA SER A 96 5.48 -2.97 8.50
C SER A 96 4.57 -3.03 9.71
N GLU A 97 3.50 -3.82 9.65
CA GLU A 97 2.64 -4.07 10.81
C GLU A 97 3.39 -4.75 11.97
N SER A 98 4.53 -5.37 11.68
CA SER A 98 5.38 -6.04 12.66
C SER A 98 6.37 -5.10 13.37
N ASP A 99 6.50 -3.85 12.89
CA ASP A 99 7.36 -2.82 13.47
C ASP A 99 6.61 -1.97 14.53
N ASP A 100 7.27 -0.95 15.05
CA ASP A 100 6.65 0.03 15.95
C ASP A 100 5.59 0.87 15.21
N LEU A 101 4.32 0.74 15.59
CA LEU A 101 3.19 1.45 14.99
C LEU A 101 3.00 2.89 15.51
N MET A 102 3.89 3.38 16.38
CA MET A 102 3.86 4.77 16.86
C MET A 102 3.81 5.84 15.74
N PRO A 103 4.50 5.70 14.60
CA PRO A 103 4.36 6.63 13.48
C PRO A 103 2.92 6.71 12.95
N LEU A 104 2.24 5.57 12.81
CA LEU A 104 0.84 5.53 12.39
C LEU A 104 -0.08 6.20 13.41
N ALA A 105 0.17 6.00 14.71
CA ALA A 105 -0.59 6.63 15.78
C ALA A 105 -0.45 8.16 15.79
N ALA A 106 0.73 8.68 15.43
CA ALA A 106 0.95 10.12 15.27
C ALA A 106 0.22 10.68 14.05
N LEU A 107 0.20 9.95 12.93
CA LEU A 107 -0.49 10.34 11.71
C LEU A 107 -2.02 10.26 11.83
N LEU A 108 -2.54 9.33 12.64
CA LEU A 108 -3.97 9.13 12.88
C LEU A 108 -4.32 9.37 14.37
N PRO A 109 -4.20 10.62 14.86
CA PRO A 109 -4.39 10.91 16.28
C PRO A 109 -5.82 10.59 16.74
N GLY A 110 -5.92 9.86 17.85
CA GLY A 110 -7.21 9.45 18.43
C GLY A 110 -7.81 8.18 17.81
N VAL A 111 -7.16 7.58 16.81
CA VAL A 111 -7.49 6.25 16.30
C VAL A 111 -6.77 5.20 17.13
N ASP A 112 -7.47 4.12 17.49
CA ASP A 112 -6.84 2.93 18.05
C ASP A 112 -6.15 2.16 16.92
N VAL A 113 -4.88 2.50 16.67
CA VAL A 113 -4.13 1.97 15.53
C VAL A 113 -3.89 0.47 15.60
N LEU A 114 -3.83 -0.10 16.81
CA LEU A 114 -3.65 -1.55 16.97
C LEU A 114 -4.91 -2.27 16.48
N ASN A 115 -6.08 -1.83 16.96
CA ASN A 115 -7.34 -2.45 16.55
C ASN A 115 -7.63 -2.23 15.05
N ILE A 116 -7.35 -1.05 14.51
CA ILE A 116 -7.68 -0.78 13.09
C ILE A 116 -6.78 -1.55 12.13
N VAL A 117 -5.49 -1.74 12.45
CA VAL A 117 -4.56 -2.51 11.61
C VAL A 117 -4.94 -3.99 11.61
N GLU A 118 -5.35 -4.56 12.75
CA GLU A 118 -5.86 -5.94 12.81
C GLU A 118 -7.10 -6.18 11.94
N GLU A 119 -7.91 -5.14 11.70
CA GLU A 119 -9.09 -5.21 10.84
C GLU A 119 -8.77 -5.03 9.34
N TRP A 120 -7.60 -4.49 9.01
CA TRP A 120 -7.22 -4.24 7.63
C TRP A 120 -6.76 -5.51 6.92
N VAL A 121 -7.17 -5.62 5.65
CA VAL A 121 -6.49 -6.53 4.71
C VAL A 121 -5.36 -5.74 4.07
N LEU A 122 -4.12 -6.02 4.47
CA LEU A 122 -2.92 -5.32 4.01
C LEU A 122 -2.47 -5.81 2.62
N PRO A 123 -1.73 -5.00 1.84
CA PRO A 123 -1.23 -3.66 2.15
C PRO A 123 -2.31 -2.57 2.10
N GLN A 124 -2.17 -1.49 2.86
CA GLN A 124 -3.06 -0.32 2.77
C GLN A 124 -2.24 0.93 2.48
N PHE A 125 -2.67 1.72 1.50
CA PHE A 125 -2.03 2.96 1.09
C PHE A 125 -2.88 4.14 1.57
N LEU A 126 -2.38 4.85 2.58
CA LEU A 126 -2.98 6.04 3.15
C LEU A 126 -2.39 7.27 2.46
N VAL A 127 -3.25 8.13 1.91
CA VAL A 127 -2.84 9.34 1.18
C VAL A 127 -3.18 10.55 2.03
N PHE A 128 -2.16 11.32 2.38
CA PHE A 128 -2.27 12.58 3.11
C PHE A 128 -1.90 13.76 2.21
N ASP A 129 -2.53 14.90 2.46
CA ASP A 129 -2.15 16.18 1.86
C ASP A 129 -0.93 16.83 2.56
N ASP A 130 -0.68 18.10 2.26
CA ASP A 130 0.40 18.91 2.85
C ASP A 130 0.09 19.40 4.27
N GLU A 131 -1.17 19.31 4.68
CA GLU A 131 -1.67 19.61 6.03
C GLU A 131 -1.72 18.36 6.92
N TRP A 132 -1.33 17.20 6.36
CA TRP A 132 -1.34 15.88 6.98
C TRP A 132 -2.72 15.37 7.37
N GLU A 133 -3.74 15.78 6.63
CA GLU A 133 -5.08 15.22 6.75
C GLU A 133 -5.25 14.04 5.79
N LEU A 134 -5.93 12.98 6.27
CA LEU A 134 -6.12 11.78 5.48
C LEU A 134 -7.16 12.03 4.39
N GLN A 135 -6.73 12.02 3.14
CA GLN A 135 -7.56 12.29 1.97
C GLN A 135 -8.14 11.00 1.36
N ALA A 136 -7.35 9.91 1.37
CA ALA A 136 -7.80 8.64 0.82
C ALA A 136 -7.12 7.43 1.46
N GLN A 137 -7.76 6.28 1.30
CA GLN A 137 -7.23 4.96 1.61
C GLN A 137 -7.53 4.02 0.45
N TRP A 138 -6.53 3.25 0.00
CA TRP A 138 -6.67 2.25 -1.05
C TRP A 138 -5.87 0.98 -0.73
N GLY A 139 -6.41 -0.18 -1.07
CA GLY A 139 -5.77 -1.49 -0.85
C GLY A 139 -6.80 -2.58 -0.57
N PRO A 140 -6.39 -3.87 -0.51
CA PRO A 140 -5.03 -4.38 -0.68
C PRO A 140 -4.54 -4.51 -2.11
N ARG A 141 -5.48 -4.59 -3.04
CA ARG A 141 -5.24 -4.98 -4.44
C ARG A 141 -6.30 -4.34 -5.33
N PRO A 142 -6.06 -4.20 -6.64
CA PRO A 142 -7.11 -3.77 -7.56
C PRO A 142 -8.28 -4.75 -7.54
N ALA A 143 -9.50 -4.24 -7.71
CA ALA A 143 -10.73 -5.04 -7.70
C ALA A 143 -10.70 -6.18 -8.74
N GLN A 144 -10.01 -5.98 -9.86
CA GLN A 144 -9.84 -7.03 -10.88
C GLN A 144 -9.09 -8.27 -10.37
N ALA A 145 -8.27 -8.16 -9.33
CA ALA A 145 -7.53 -9.29 -8.77
C ALA A 145 -8.43 -10.30 -8.04
N GLU A 146 -9.60 -9.86 -7.54
CA GLU A 146 -10.51 -10.70 -6.75
C GLU A 146 -10.96 -11.97 -7.49
N GLY A 147 -11.24 -11.86 -8.79
CA GLY A 147 -11.64 -13.02 -9.59
C GLY A 147 -10.55 -14.09 -9.64
N ASN A 148 -9.30 -13.67 -9.86
CA ASN A 148 -8.15 -14.57 -9.94
C ASN A 148 -7.84 -15.20 -8.58
N LEU A 149 -7.92 -14.42 -7.51
CA LEU A 149 -7.69 -14.92 -6.16
C LEU A 149 -8.74 -15.95 -5.76
N ASN A 150 -10.03 -15.66 -6.00
CA ASN A 150 -11.11 -16.60 -5.73
C ASN A 150 -10.95 -17.92 -6.50
N GLU A 151 -10.51 -17.86 -7.76
CA GLU A 151 -10.22 -19.06 -8.53
C GLU A 151 -9.03 -19.85 -7.94
N TRP A 152 -7.99 -19.16 -7.49
CA TRP A 152 -6.84 -19.79 -6.85
C TRP A 152 -7.22 -20.44 -5.51
N LEU A 153 -7.95 -19.74 -4.64
CA LEU A 153 -8.44 -20.27 -3.37
C LEU A 153 -9.39 -21.46 -3.56
N GLY A 154 -10.19 -21.45 -4.63
CA GLY A 154 -11.02 -22.60 -5.01
C GLY A 154 -10.20 -23.85 -5.40
N ARG A 155 -8.97 -23.67 -5.93
CA ARG A 155 -8.04 -24.77 -6.24
C ARG A 155 -7.25 -25.23 -5.01
N TYR A 156 -7.00 -24.34 -4.05
CA TYR A 156 -6.20 -24.58 -2.84
C TYR A 156 -6.97 -24.21 -1.56
N PRO A 157 -8.11 -24.86 -1.27
CA PRO A 157 -8.96 -24.50 -0.13
C PRO A 157 -8.31 -24.76 1.24
N GLU A 158 -7.18 -25.46 1.29
CA GLU A 158 -6.36 -25.61 2.49
C GLU A 158 -5.63 -24.32 2.89
N TYR A 159 -5.43 -23.37 1.98
CA TYR A 159 -4.67 -22.15 2.27
C TYR A 159 -5.26 -21.39 3.46
N GLU A 160 -6.57 -21.11 3.40
CA GLU A 160 -7.29 -20.40 4.48
C GLU A 160 -7.34 -21.22 5.78
N LYS A 161 -7.47 -22.55 5.67
CA LYS A 161 -7.54 -23.44 6.84
C LYS A 161 -6.22 -23.51 7.61
N LEU A 162 -5.11 -23.33 6.90
CA LEU A 162 -3.77 -23.43 7.46
C LEU A 162 -3.28 -22.10 8.05
N ALA A 163 -3.95 -20.98 7.77
CA ALA A 163 -3.55 -19.65 8.23
C ALA A 163 -3.50 -19.57 9.78
N ASP A 164 -4.47 -20.19 10.46
CA ASP A 164 -4.57 -20.16 11.93
C ASP A 164 -3.93 -21.40 12.61
N ASP A 165 -3.35 -22.34 11.86
CA ASP A 165 -2.76 -23.56 12.42
C ASP A 165 -1.26 -23.38 12.70
N GLU A 166 -0.94 -23.18 13.97
CA GLU A 166 0.42 -22.96 14.46
C GLU A 166 1.31 -24.22 14.48
N SER A 167 0.82 -25.38 14.04
CA SER A 167 1.64 -26.58 14.02
C SER A 167 2.79 -26.45 13.00
N PRO A 168 4.00 -26.96 13.30
CA PRO A 168 5.14 -26.84 12.38
C PRO A 168 4.95 -27.50 11.01
N ALA A 169 4.00 -28.43 10.89
CA ALA A 169 3.63 -29.03 9.61
C ALA A 169 2.72 -28.09 8.80
N ALA A 170 1.71 -27.51 9.45
CA ALA A 170 0.79 -26.56 8.82
C ALA A 170 1.52 -25.29 8.37
N GLN A 171 2.33 -24.68 9.24
CA GLN A 171 3.12 -23.49 8.90
C GLN A 171 4.02 -23.70 7.67
N ARG A 172 4.66 -24.87 7.55
CA ARG A 172 5.48 -25.21 6.36
C ARG A 172 4.63 -25.35 5.10
N GLN A 173 3.43 -25.93 5.22
CA GLN A 173 2.53 -26.07 4.08
C GLN A 173 1.92 -24.72 3.68
N TYR A 174 1.53 -23.89 4.65
CA TYR A 174 1.05 -22.54 4.44
C TYR A 174 2.11 -21.71 3.70
N ALA A 175 3.34 -21.65 4.22
CA ALA A 175 4.44 -20.92 3.58
C ALA A 175 4.72 -21.38 2.13
N ALA A 176 4.62 -22.69 1.86
CA ALA A 176 4.76 -23.23 0.51
C ALA A 176 3.63 -22.76 -0.43
N LEU A 177 2.39 -22.69 0.07
CA LEU A 177 1.24 -22.19 -0.66
C LEU A 177 1.30 -20.66 -0.85
N THR A 178 1.72 -19.90 0.16
CA THR A 178 1.98 -18.45 0.07
C THR A 178 2.99 -18.18 -1.03
N THR A 179 4.10 -18.94 -1.05
CA THR A 179 5.10 -18.86 -2.12
C THR A 179 4.49 -19.16 -3.50
N ALA A 180 3.67 -20.20 -3.62
CA ALA A 180 2.99 -20.54 -4.86
C ALA A 180 2.02 -19.43 -5.32
N LEU A 181 1.26 -18.83 -4.40
CA LEU A 181 0.37 -17.71 -4.67
C LEU A 181 1.16 -16.48 -5.12
N THR A 182 2.27 -16.13 -4.47
CA THR A 182 3.16 -15.03 -4.90
C THR A 182 3.63 -15.22 -6.35
N TYR A 183 3.98 -16.45 -6.74
CA TYR A 183 4.35 -16.76 -8.13
C TYR A 183 3.18 -16.65 -9.11
N GLU A 184 1.98 -17.11 -8.75
CA GLU A 184 0.77 -16.99 -9.58
C GLU A 184 0.37 -15.53 -9.77
N MET A 185 0.37 -14.75 -8.68
CA MET A 185 0.13 -13.30 -8.73
C MET A 185 1.15 -12.62 -9.64
N ARG A 186 2.40 -13.08 -9.68
CA ARG A 186 3.35 -12.56 -10.67
C ARG A 186 2.90 -12.68 -12.11
N LEU A 187 2.31 -13.80 -12.47
CA LEU A 187 1.78 -14.00 -13.81
C LEU A 187 0.58 -13.08 -14.09
N TRP A 188 -0.31 -12.92 -13.10
CA TRP A 188 -1.49 -12.07 -13.25
C TRP A 188 -1.13 -10.59 -13.44
N TYR A 189 -0.20 -10.09 -12.63
CA TYR A 189 0.28 -8.70 -12.69
C TYR A 189 1.12 -8.41 -13.93
N ASN A 190 1.93 -9.36 -14.39
CA ASN A 190 2.71 -9.19 -15.63
C ASN A 190 1.85 -9.26 -16.90
N SER A 191 0.58 -9.67 -16.80
CA SER A 191 -0.34 -9.77 -17.94
C SER A 191 -1.27 -8.57 -18.05
N SER A 192 -2.04 -8.27 -16.99
CA SER A 192 -3.03 -7.19 -17.00
C SER A 192 -3.22 -6.48 -15.67
N LEU A 193 -3.01 -7.16 -14.52
CA LEU A 193 -3.34 -6.56 -13.23
C LEU A 193 -2.43 -5.37 -12.86
N ALA A 194 -1.21 -5.28 -13.39
CA ALA A 194 -0.38 -4.10 -13.16
C ALA A 194 -0.99 -2.82 -13.75
N THR A 195 -1.62 -2.91 -14.93
CA THR A 195 -2.33 -1.77 -15.51
C THR A 195 -3.60 -1.44 -14.74
N ALA A 196 -4.34 -2.45 -14.29
CA ALA A 196 -5.54 -2.24 -13.46
C ALA A 196 -5.17 -1.56 -12.12
N CYS A 197 -4.12 -2.04 -11.45
CA CYS A 197 -3.58 -1.43 -10.25
C CYS A 197 -3.21 0.04 -10.47
N GLN A 198 -2.48 0.35 -11.55
CA GLN A 198 -2.12 1.73 -11.88
C GLN A 198 -3.35 2.61 -12.12
N GLN A 199 -4.34 2.09 -12.85
CA GLN A 199 -5.55 2.84 -13.17
C GLN A 199 -6.37 3.13 -11.92
N GLU A 200 -6.67 2.11 -11.11
CA GLU A 200 -7.47 2.28 -9.88
C GLU A 200 -6.80 3.24 -8.90
N PHE A 201 -5.48 3.11 -8.69
CA PHE A 201 -4.76 4.04 -7.81
C PHE A 201 -4.73 5.47 -8.38
N CYS A 202 -4.52 5.63 -9.69
CA CYS A 202 -4.63 6.95 -10.33
C CYS A 202 -6.03 7.54 -10.21
N ASP A 203 -7.09 6.73 -10.31
CA ASP A 203 -8.47 7.20 -10.18
C ASP A 203 -8.76 7.70 -8.77
N VAL A 204 -8.19 7.07 -7.73
CA VAL A 204 -8.24 7.57 -6.35
C VAL A 204 -7.61 8.96 -6.27
N LEU A 205 -6.40 9.15 -6.81
CA LEU A 205 -5.73 10.45 -6.79
C LEU A 205 -6.54 11.49 -7.59
N LEU A 206 -6.95 11.18 -8.83
CA LEU A 206 -7.72 12.11 -9.64
C LEU A 206 -9.06 12.50 -9.02
N ALA A 207 -9.63 11.67 -8.15
CA ALA A 207 -10.86 12.00 -7.44
C ALA A 207 -10.66 13.13 -6.42
N LEU A 208 -9.48 13.24 -5.78
CA LEU A 208 -9.24 14.32 -4.80
C LEU A 208 -9.08 15.67 -5.51
N LEU A 209 -8.39 15.73 -6.67
CA LEU A 209 -8.32 16.96 -7.49
C LEU A 209 -9.70 17.51 -7.85
N ARG A 210 -10.63 16.62 -8.25
CA ARG A 210 -11.99 17.03 -8.60
C ARG A 210 -12.78 17.53 -7.40
N SER A 211 -12.50 16.99 -6.22
CA SER A 211 -13.12 17.46 -4.97
C SER A 211 -12.65 18.87 -4.64
N GLU A 212 -11.34 19.11 -4.73
CA GLU A 212 -10.73 20.43 -4.49
C GLU A 212 -11.28 21.49 -5.46
N GLU A 213 -11.33 21.20 -6.76
CA GLU A 213 -11.91 22.10 -7.77
C GLU A 213 -13.39 22.43 -7.49
N SER A 214 -14.17 21.42 -7.06
CA SER A 214 -15.60 21.58 -6.79
C SER A 214 -15.87 22.42 -5.54
N ASP A 215 -14.97 22.39 -4.56
CA ASP A 215 -15.06 23.21 -3.36
C ASP A 215 -14.70 24.66 -3.71
N GLU A 216 -13.64 24.89 -4.49
CA GLU A 216 -13.26 26.24 -4.95
C GLU A 216 -14.35 26.92 -5.79
N GLU A 217 -15.00 26.20 -6.72
CA GLU A 217 -16.08 26.74 -7.55
C GLU A 217 -17.35 27.12 -6.75
N GLN A 218 -17.58 26.52 -5.57
CA GLN A 218 -18.72 26.86 -4.71
C GLN A 218 -18.52 28.16 -3.92
N PHE A 219 -17.28 28.65 -3.80
CA PHE A 219 -16.95 29.89 -3.10
C PHE A 219 -16.80 31.10 -4.04
N VAL A 220 -17.10 30.96 -5.34
CA VAL A 220 -17.02 32.03 -6.36
C VAL A 220 -18.40 32.58 -6.75
#